data_AF-A0A7X9E1S8-F1
#
_entry.id   AF-A0A7X9E1S8-F1
#
_cell.length_a   1.000
_cell.length_b   1.000
_cell.length_c   1.000
_cell.angle_alpha   90.00
_cell.angle_beta   90.00
_cell.angle_gamma   90.00
#
_symmetry.space_group_name_H-M   'P 1'
#
loop_
_entity.id
_entity.type
_entity.pdbx_description
1 polymer ?
#
loop_
_entity_poly.entity_id
_entity_poly.type
_entity_poly.pdbx_seq_one_letter_code
_entity_poly.pdbx_strand_id
1 'polypeptide(L)'
;MKINLLILFSFFSGLIACSTGSKLIPEIEFEPEKNYPAQAIEKNIEGDVQLLLLINKEGFVHDVKVKNSSGHKILDDAAIIYGKKIKYYPLEKVGIDEEIWIETPVQFRLEKNGTENFYVGKKWESEKETWIDEEFGHEITKWTSEKYESWHLYFNVESFIDENNVLIYSTRAGGVNLFRLNLIDGTITQLTNHTGRVGTVWHLPKLHKVWYEVDNTIHELNYLTMENRIVFSDNKIDIRSFTVTCDGKYLLYSINKNPGYTTEHSTGPYAIMRYNLSSSEIKQITPDYGFTINHLQASPTDPSIVIYAWQHQYREGGSGTVGNTPIRIWWVNVNGVSGGPVIPQEFGIHRTHEFWFYDGSRIGYSARYMFGPDKGKQFLGSCKYDGSDNFMFEAPVGPAHSQVFTDNQHW
;
A
#
# COMPACT_ATOMS: atom_id res chain seq x y z
N MET A 1 1.96 36.19 15.12
CA MET A 1 2.31 35.36 16.28
C MET A 1 2.76 34.02 15.73
N LYS A 2 4.08 33.83 15.54
CA LYS A 2 4.66 32.65 14.89
C LYS A 2 4.90 31.58 15.95
N ILE A 3 4.27 30.42 15.81
CA ILE A 3 4.58 29.22 16.59
C ILE A 3 5.62 28.45 15.78
N ASN A 4 6.87 28.45 16.25
CA ASN A 4 7.93 27.61 15.70
C ASN A 4 7.67 26.17 16.16
N LEU A 5 7.39 25.28 15.21
CA LEU A 5 7.34 23.84 15.42
C LEU A 5 8.79 23.31 15.37
N LEU A 6 9.34 22.95 16.53
CA LEU A 6 10.63 22.26 16.63
C LEU A 6 10.45 20.82 16.15
N ILE A 7 10.94 20.50 14.95
CA ILE A 7 11.09 19.11 14.50
C ILE A 7 12.35 18.57 15.18
N LEU A 8 12.19 17.69 16.17
CA LEU A 8 13.30 16.93 16.73
C LEU A 8 13.69 15.83 15.74
N PHE A 9 14.66 16.13 14.87
CA PHE A 9 15.50 15.08 14.31
C PHE A 9 16.44 14.62 15.43
N SER A 10 16.29 13.38 15.89
CA SER A 10 17.29 12.76 16.76
C SER A 10 18.56 12.47 15.96
N PHE A 11 19.39 13.50 15.80
CA PHE A 11 20.77 13.35 15.38
C PHE A 11 21.52 12.60 16.47
N PHE A 12 22.05 11.41 16.14
CA PHE A 12 22.99 10.70 16.99
C PHE A 12 24.32 11.45 17.01
N SER A 13 24.54 12.27 18.05
CA SER A 13 25.85 12.80 18.42
C SER A 13 26.33 12.12 19.71
N GLY A 14 27.01 10.99 19.56
CA GLY A 14 27.79 10.37 20.63
C GLY A 14 29.27 10.64 20.42
N LEU A 15 29.83 11.63 21.11
CA LEU A 15 31.27 11.83 21.25
C LEU A 15 31.78 10.97 22.42
N ILE A 16 32.87 10.22 22.21
CA ILE A 16 34.13 10.27 22.99
C ILE A 16 35.24 9.44 22.29
N ALA A 17 36.39 10.11 22.16
CA ALA A 17 37.80 9.66 22.08
C ALA A 17 38.36 8.91 20.84
N CYS A 18 39.26 9.64 20.16
CA CYS A 18 40.43 9.26 19.35
C CYS A 18 40.66 7.79 18.99
N SER A 19 40.43 7.48 17.71
CA SER A 19 41.44 6.86 16.85
C SER A 19 41.31 7.45 15.46
N THR A 20 42.41 7.95 14.90
CA THR A 20 42.50 8.49 13.54
C THR A 20 42.35 7.35 12.53
N GLY A 21 41.11 7.06 12.15
CA GLY A 21 40.74 6.24 11.00
C GLY A 21 39.36 6.70 10.56
N SER A 22 39.19 7.05 9.29
CA SER A 22 37.88 7.40 8.75
C SER A 22 36.92 6.24 8.98
N LYS A 23 35.98 6.39 9.92
CA LYS A 23 34.97 5.37 10.22
C LYS A 23 34.10 5.22 8.96
N LEU A 24 34.21 4.08 8.28
CA LEU A 24 33.34 3.77 7.15
C LEU A 24 31.92 3.64 7.71
N ILE A 25 31.01 4.49 7.23
CA ILE A 25 29.58 4.44 7.56
C ILE A 25 28.87 4.02 6.27
N PRO A 26 28.61 2.72 6.09
CA PRO A 26 27.94 2.25 4.89
C PRO A 26 26.46 2.56 4.91
N GLU A 27 25.95 2.89 3.74
CA GLU A 27 24.55 3.22 3.53
C GLU A 27 23.72 1.95 3.38
N ILE A 28 22.58 1.89 4.06
CA ILE A 28 21.68 0.74 4.00
C ILE A 28 20.90 0.81 2.68
N GLU A 29 21.01 -0.24 1.87
CA GLU A 29 20.18 -0.44 0.67
C GLU A 29 18.80 -0.99 1.05
N PHE A 30 18.77 -1.86 2.06
CA PHE A 30 17.55 -2.52 2.51
C PHE A 30 17.56 -2.73 4.03
N GLU A 31 16.57 -2.12 4.70
CA GLU A 31 16.28 -2.35 6.12
C GLU A 31 14.91 -3.04 6.23
N PRO A 32 14.83 -4.28 6.75
CA PRO A 32 13.55 -4.93 7.00
C PRO A 32 12.86 -4.27 8.21
N GLU A 33 11.55 -4.42 8.36
CA GLU A 33 10.88 -4.03 9.61
C GLU A 33 11.30 -4.97 10.74
N LYS A 34 11.56 -4.40 11.92
CA LYS A 34 11.92 -5.17 13.11
C LYS A 34 10.70 -5.96 13.60
N ASN A 35 10.71 -7.28 13.39
CA ASN A 35 9.70 -8.14 13.95
C ASN A 35 9.91 -8.26 15.47
N TYR A 36 8.93 -7.78 16.24
CA TYR A 36 8.92 -7.91 17.69
C TYR A 36 8.25 -9.25 18.04
N PRO A 37 8.94 -10.17 18.75
CA PRO A 37 8.36 -11.48 19.08
C PRO A 37 7.09 -11.36 19.92
N ALA A 38 5.99 -12.01 19.50
CA ALA A 38 4.70 -11.96 20.20
C ALA A 38 4.81 -12.29 21.70
N GLN A 39 5.58 -13.33 22.07
CA GLN A 39 5.80 -13.70 23.47
C GLN A 39 6.57 -12.65 24.27
N ALA A 40 7.50 -11.91 23.64
CA ALA A 40 8.19 -10.81 24.30
C ALA A 40 7.19 -9.71 24.64
N ILE A 41 6.22 -9.50 23.77
CA ILE A 41 5.26 -8.42 23.91
C ILE A 41 4.17 -8.74 24.92
N GLU A 42 3.64 -9.96 24.90
CA GLU A 42 2.74 -10.47 25.95
C GLU A 42 3.34 -10.30 27.35
N LYS A 43 4.68 -10.41 27.45
CA LYS A 43 5.43 -10.28 28.68
C LYS A 43 5.97 -8.87 28.95
N ASN A 44 5.65 -7.89 28.11
CA ASN A 44 6.15 -6.51 28.21
C ASN A 44 7.70 -6.41 28.23
N ILE A 45 8.39 -7.28 27.50
CA ILE A 45 9.86 -7.38 27.48
C ILE A 45 10.42 -6.43 26.42
N GLU A 46 11.01 -5.32 26.85
CA GLU A 46 11.73 -4.35 26.01
C GLU A 46 13.25 -4.48 26.18
N GLY A 47 14.02 -3.90 25.25
CA GLY A 47 15.47 -3.84 25.40
C GLY A 47 16.21 -3.41 24.15
N ASP A 48 17.51 -3.18 24.30
CA ASP A 48 18.42 -2.81 23.22
C ASP A 48 19.40 -3.94 22.97
N VAL A 49 19.50 -4.37 21.72
CA VAL A 49 20.50 -5.35 21.28
C VAL A 49 21.52 -4.62 20.41
N GLN A 50 22.80 -4.71 20.77
CA GLN A 50 23.87 -4.23 19.91
C GLN A 50 24.37 -5.41 19.07
N LEU A 51 24.19 -5.34 17.75
CA LEU A 51 24.71 -6.33 16.82
C LEU A 51 26.07 -5.91 16.26
N LEU A 52 26.82 -6.92 15.84
CA LEU A 52 27.96 -6.86 14.94
C LEU A 52 27.58 -7.62 13.67
N LEU A 53 27.55 -6.92 12.54
CA LEU A 53 27.25 -7.49 11.22
C LEU A 53 28.54 -7.57 10.42
N LEU A 54 28.88 -8.77 9.94
CA LEU A 54 29.98 -8.97 9.01
C LEU A 54 29.42 -8.81 7.61
N ILE A 55 29.85 -7.76 6.92
CA ILE A 55 29.37 -7.46 5.57
C ILE A 55 30.49 -7.62 4.55
N ASN A 56 30.15 -8.15 3.39
CA ASN A 56 31.06 -8.24 2.25
C ASN A 56 31.05 -6.93 1.43
N LYS A 57 31.92 -6.87 0.42
CA LYS A 57 32.03 -5.71 -0.47
C LYS A 57 30.73 -5.42 -1.24
N GLU A 58 29.94 -6.44 -1.57
CA GLU A 58 28.65 -6.29 -2.25
C GLU A 58 27.52 -5.83 -1.31
N GLY A 59 27.81 -5.69 -0.01
CA GLY A 59 26.88 -5.20 1.01
C GLY A 59 25.96 -6.27 1.60
N PHE A 60 26.21 -7.55 1.33
CA PHE A 60 25.49 -8.66 1.97
C PHE A 60 26.05 -8.98 3.35
N VAL A 61 25.16 -9.27 4.29
CA VAL A 61 25.51 -9.73 5.64
C VAL A 61 25.85 -11.22 5.59
N HIS A 62 27.12 -11.56 5.87
CA HIS A 62 27.61 -12.94 5.95
C HIS A 62 27.46 -13.53 7.36
N ASP A 63 27.65 -12.74 8.41
CA ASP A 63 27.54 -13.20 9.80
C ASP A 63 26.95 -12.11 10.71
N VAL A 64 26.29 -12.55 11.79
CA VAL A 64 25.65 -11.67 12.77
C VAL A 64 25.95 -12.16 14.17
N LYS A 65 26.55 -11.28 14.98
CA LYS A 65 26.87 -11.54 16.38
C LYS A 65 26.20 -10.54 17.28
N VAL A 66 25.77 -10.99 18.46
CA VAL A 66 25.34 -10.10 19.53
C VAL A 66 26.58 -9.60 20.25
N LYS A 67 26.85 -8.30 20.16
CA LYS A 67 27.91 -7.63 20.92
C LYS A 67 27.44 -7.36 22.35
N ASN A 68 26.27 -6.72 22.48
CA ASN A 68 25.61 -6.50 23.76
C ASN A 68 24.20 -7.05 23.69
N SER A 69 23.87 -7.95 24.62
CA SER A 69 22.53 -8.52 24.77
C SER A 69 21.57 -7.50 25.38
N SER A 70 20.29 -7.61 25.03
CA SER A 70 19.18 -6.92 25.69
C SER A 70 18.92 -7.41 27.12
N GLY A 71 19.54 -8.51 27.54
CA GLY A 71 19.18 -9.27 28.73
C GLY A 71 18.07 -10.31 28.49
N HIS A 72 17.50 -10.35 27.27
CA HIS A 72 16.42 -11.24 26.90
C HIS A 72 16.73 -12.00 25.61
N LYS A 73 17.00 -13.30 25.72
CA LYS A 73 17.35 -14.14 24.56
C LYS A 73 16.35 -14.03 23.41
N ILE A 74 15.06 -13.89 23.71
CA ILE A 74 14.00 -13.74 22.71
C ILE A 74 14.18 -12.49 21.83
N LEU A 75 14.64 -11.37 22.41
CA LEU A 75 14.93 -10.14 21.67
C LEU A 75 16.27 -10.25 20.93
N ASP A 76 17.26 -10.90 21.54
CA ASP A 76 18.56 -11.14 20.90
C ASP A 76 18.42 -12.02 19.64
N ASP A 77 17.62 -13.09 19.72
CA ASP A 77 17.33 -13.97 18.58
C ASP A 77 16.60 -13.22 17.47
N ALA A 78 15.61 -12.38 17.84
CA ALA A 78 14.88 -11.54 16.90
C ALA A 78 15.79 -10.50 16.22
N ALA A 79 16.70 -9.89 16.98
CA ALA A 79 17.70 -8.97 16.45
C ALA A 79 18.65 -9.68 15.48
N ILE A 80 19.09 -10.91 15.78
CA ILE A 80 19.92 -11.70 14.86
C ILE A 80 19.18 -11.95 13.54
N ILE A 81 17.90 -12.35 13.60
CA ILE A 81 17.08 -12.58 12.40
C ILE A 81 16.93 -11.29 11.58
N TYR A 82 16.69 -10.17 12.26
CA TYR A 82 16.66 -8.84 11.66
C TYR A 82 17.98 -8.49 10.98
N GLY A 83 19.10 -8.59 11.70
CA GLY A 83 20.43 -8.23 11.20
C GLY A 83 20.86 -9.03 9.99
N LYS A 84 20.48 -10.32 9.91
CA LYS A 84 20.78 -11.19 8.76
C LYS A 84 20.11 -10.75 7.47
N LYS A 85 19.03 -9.99 7.57
CA LYS A 85 18.23 -9.55 6.43
C LYS A 85 18.62 -8.16 5.92
N ILE A 86 19.41 -7.40 6.67
CA ILE A 86 19.87 -6.07 6.23
C ILE A 86 20.76 -6.22 5.00
N LYS A 87 20.63 -5.29 4.05
CA LYS A 87 21.55 -5.16 2.92
C LYS A 87 22.09 -3.74 2.87
N TYR A 88 23.39 -3.61 2.62
CA TYR A 88 24.06 -2.34 2.40
C TYR A 88 24.32 -2.13 0.91
N TYR A 89 24.51 -0.87 0.49
CA TYR A 89 25.06 -0.60 -0.82
C TYR A 89 26.50 -1.12 -0.93
N PRO A 90 26.96 -1.48 -2.15
CA PRO A 90 28.33 -1.94 -2.34
C PRO A 90 29.39 -0.98 -1.79
N LEU A 91 30.38 -1.53 -1.10
CA LEU A 91 31.44 -0.81 -0.41
C LEU A 91 32.59 -0.50 -1.38
N GLU A 92 32.49 0.60 -2.11
CA GLU A 92 33.48 0.96 -3.14
C GLU A 92 34.93 1.12 -2.61
N LYS A 93 35.08 1.42 -1.32
CA LYS A 93 36.38 1.67 -0.66
C LYS A 93 36.98 0.44 0.02
N VAL A 94 36.33 -0.73 -0.06
CA VAL A 94 36.76 -1.97 0.58
C VAL A 94 37.40 -2.89 -0.47
N GLY A 95 38.49 -3.56 -0.09
CA GLY A 95 39.17 -4.53 -0.95
C GLY A 95 38.23 -5.63 -1.45
N ILE A 96 38.56 -6.24 -2.60
CA ILE A 96 37.70 -7.27 -3.23
C ILE A 96 37.43 -8.46 -2.31
N ASP A 97 38.39 -8.82 -1.45
CA ASP A 97 38.29 -9.95 -0.52
C ASP A 97 38.12 -9.52 0.95
N GLU A 98 37.78 -8.25 1.19
CA GLU A 98 37.68 -7.70 2.53
C GLU A 98 36.21 -7.68 3.01
N GLU A 99 36.01 -8.16 4.24
CA GLU A 99 34.77 -8.04 4.97
C GLU A 99 34.96 -7.09 6.15
N ILE A 100 33.92 -6.34 6.50
CA ILE A 100 33.98 -5.39 7.62
C ILE A 100 32.90 -5.69 8.64
N TRP A 101 33.24 -5.49 9.92
CA TRP A 101 32.28 -5.56 11.01
C TRP A 101 31.65 -4.19 11.26
N ILE A 102 30.33 -4.14 11.28
CA ILE A 102 29.55 -2.94 11.56
C ILE A 102 28.74 -3.14 12.82
N GLU A 103 28.74 -2.11 13.67
CA GLU A 103 27.90 -2.08 14.85
C GLU A 103 26.52 -1.52 14.53
N THR A 104 25.48 -2.35 14.70
CA THR A 104 24.09 -1.99 14.39
C THR A 104 23.22 -2.10 15.66
N PRO A 105 22.74 -0.98 16.22
CA PRO A 105 21.84 -1.01 17.37
C PRO A 105 20.42 -1.40 16.93
N VAL A 106 19.80 -2.33 17.66
CA VAL A 106 18.42 -2.78 17.44
C VAL A 106 17.62 -2.52 18.71
N GLN A 107 16.71 -1.56 18.64
CA GLN A 107 15.86 -1.18 19.77
C GLN A 107 14.50 -1.84 19.65
N PHE A 108 14.09 -2.55 20.71
CA PHE A 108 12.74 -3.06 20.92
C PHE A 108 12.05 -2.19 21.97
N ARG A 109 11.03 -1.45 21.54
CA ARG A 109 10.18 -0.61 22.39
C ARG A 109 8.72 -0.90 22.07
N LEU A 110 7.91 -1.01 23.11
CA LEU A 110 6.46 -1.13 23.00
C LEU A 110 5.92 0.30 22.98
N GLU A 111 5.39 0.70 21.83
CA GLU A 111 4.66 1.96 21.77
C GLU A 111 3.39 1.82 22.62
N LYS A 112 3.36 2.54 23.73
CA LYS A 112 2.21 2.64 24.61
C LYS A 112 1.43 3.89 24.26
N ASN A 113 0.17 3.72 23.91
CA ASN A 113 -0.78 4.83 23.88
C ASN A 113 -1.77 4.60 25.03
N GLY A 114 -1.52 5.25 26.17
CA GLY A 114 -2.20 4.95 27.43
C GLY A 114 -1.65 3.68 28.11
N THR A 115 -2.52 2.73 28.47
CA THR A 115 -2.15 1.49 29.17
C THR A 115 -1.96 0.28 28.26
N GLU A 116 -2.19 0.41 26.95
CA GLU A 116 -2.09 -0.69 25.98
C GLU A 116 -0.85 -0.57 25.09
N ASN A 117 -0.21 -1.72 24.80
CA ASN A 117 0.87 -1.83 23.81
C ASN A 117 0.28 -2.09 22.41
N PHE A 118 0.89 -1.51 21.37
CA PHE A 118 0.54 -1.74 19.97
C PHE A 118 1.74 -2.27 19.18
N TYR A 119 1.53 -3.33 18.39
CA TYR A 119 2.61 -4.05 17.71
C TYR A 119 2.08 -5.01 16.64
N VAL A 120 2.89 -5.20 15.60
CA VAL A 120 2.63 -6.20 14.56
C VAL A 120 2.53 -7.60 15.17
N GLY A 121 1.45 -8.32 14.87
CA GLY A 121 1.17 -9.66 15.40
C GLY A 121 0.35 -9.68 16.70
N LYS A 122 0.03 -8.54 17.32
CA LYS A 122 -0.93 -8.47 18.43
C LYS A 122 -2.26 -9.08 17.98
N LYS A 123 -2.90 -9.83 18.88
CA LYS A 123 -4.25 -10.36 18.68
C LYS A 123 -5.22 -9.67 19.63
N TRP A 124 -6.40 -9.36 19.13
CA TRP A 124 -7.55 -8.91 19.90
C TRP A 124 -8.57 -10.03 19.93
N GLU A 125 -9.22 -10.14 21.08
CA GLU A 125 -10.38 -11.00 21.26
C GLU A 125 -11.51 -10.62 20.31
N SER A 126 -12.37 -11.59 20.06
CA SER A 126 -13.51 -11.45 19.17
C SER A 126 -14.49 -10.39 19.67
N GLU A 127 -14.96 -9.56 18.73
CA GLU A 127 -16.06 -8.61 18.92
C GLU A 127 -17.30 -9.04 18.13
N LYS A 128 -17.32 -10.31 17.69
CA LYS A 128 -18.32 -10.86 16.79
C LYS A 128 -19.68 -10.98 17.47
N GLU A 129 -20.70 -10.41 16.82
CA GLU A 129 -22.11 -10.54 17.19
C GLU A 129 -22.90 -11.00 15.96
N THR A 130 -23.84 -11.93 16.17
CA THR A 130 -24.70 -12.47 15.11
C THR A 130 -26.16 -12.39 15.53
N TRP A 131 -27.02 -11.95 14.62
CA TRP A 131 -28.46 -11.89 14.83
C TRP A 131 -29.21 -12.19 13.52
N ILE A 132 -30.51 -12.45 13.63
CA ILE A 132 -31.41 -12.55 12.48
C ILE A 132 -32.04 -11.18 12.26
N ASP A 133 -31.89 -10.62 11.06
CA ASP A 133 -32.56 -9.39 10.65
C ASP A 133 -34.09 -9.57 10.70
N GLU A 134 -34.79 -8.65 11.36
CA GLU A 134 -36.23 -8.78 11.59
C GLU A 134 -37.07 -8.53 10.34
N GLU A 135 -36.57 -7.72 9.39
CA GLU A 135 -37.32 -7.32 8.19
C GLU A 135 -37.23 -8.38 7.09
N PHE A 136 -36.05 -8.94 6.87
CA PHE A 136 -35.74 -9.85 5.76
C PHE A 136 -35.41 -11.28 6.19
N GLY A 137 -35.22 -11.53 7.49
CA GLY A 137 -34.95 -12.87 8.02
C GLY A 137 -33.55 -13.42 7.70
N HIS A 138 -32.63 -12.56 7.25
CA HIS A 138 -31.25 -12.95 6.96
C HIS A 138 -30.40 -12.96 8.22
N GLU A 139 -29.48 -13.91 8.32
CA GLU A 139 -28.45 -13.86 9.37
C GLU A 139 -27.45 -12.73 9.05
N ILE A 140 -27.25 -11.84 10.01
CA ILE A 140 -26.28 -10.76 9.94
C ILE A 140 -25.21 -11.01 10.99
N THR A 141 -23.95 -10.93 10.57
CA THR A 141 -22.80 -10.98 11.48
C THR A 141 -22.05 -9.64 11.43
N LYS A 142 -21.84 -9.05 12.60
CA LYS A 142 -20.98 -7.88 12.82
C LYS A 142 -19.70 -8.37 13.48
N TRP A 143 -18.55 -8.22 12.81
CA TRP A 143 -17.26 -8.69 13.33
C TRP A 143 -16.51 -7.67 14.19
N THR A 144 -16.87 -6.39 14.10
CA THR A 144 -16.19 -5.30 14.80
C THR A 144 -17.19 -4.43 15.54
N SER A 145 -16.89 -4.11 16.79
CA SER A 145 -17.63 -3.14 17.61
C SER A 145 -17.35 -1.68 17.21
N GLU A 146 -18.14 -0.77 17.74
CA GLU A 146 -18.00 0.68 17.61
C GLU A 146 -16.85 1.27 18.44
N LYS A 147 -16.13 0.46 19.23
CA LYS A 147 -14.99 0.93 20.03
C LYS A 147 -13.87 1.51 19.16
N TYR A 148 -13.72 0.98 17.94
CA TYR A 148 -12.72 1.42 16.97
C TYR A 148 -13.33 1.48 15.57
N GLU A 149 -13.00 2.53 14.83
CA GLU A 149 -13.36 2.59 13.41
C GLU A 149 -12.68 1.44 12.67
N SER A 150 -13.46 0.69 11.90
CA SER A 150 -13.00 -0.44 11.11
C SER A 150 -13.75 -0.49 9.79
N TRP A 151 -13.06 -0.73 8.68
CA TRP A 151 -13.68 -0.81 7.35
C TRP A 151 -12.87 -1.72 6.42
N HIS A 152 -13.53 -2.27 5.40
CA HIS A 152 -12.91 -3.13 4.39
C HIS A 152 -12.02 -2.32 3.41
N LEU A 153 -11.21 -3.00 2.60
CA LEU A 153 -10.46 -2.34 1.53
C LEU A 153 -11.41 -1.75 0.47
N TYR A 154 -10.91 -0.85 -0.36
CA TYR A 154 -11.74 -0.26 -1.42
C TYR A 154 -12.24 -1.35 -2.38
N PHE A 155 -13.44 -1.19 -2.94
CA PHE A 155 -14.20 -2.28 -3.57
C PHE A 155 -13.47 -3.01 -4.70
N ASN A 156 -12.55 -2.34 -5.41
CA ASN A 156 -11.77 -2.92 -6.50
C ASN A 156 -10.47 -3.62 -6.05
N VAL A 157 -10.21 -3.69 -4.75
CA VAL A 157 -9.06 -4.36 -4.14
C VAL A 157 -9.56 -5.56 -3.35
N GLU A 158 -9.00 -6.73 -3.65
CA GLU A 158 -9.36 -7.98 -2.96
C GLU A 158 -9.08 -7.86 -1.45
N SER A 159 -10.13 -7.98 -0.64
CA SER A 159 -10.01 -7.95 0.82
C SER A 159 -9.75 -9.35 1.39
N PHE A 160 -10.17 -10.41 0.72
CA PHE A 160 -10.00 -11.78 1.19
C PHE A 160 -8.55 -12.24 1.03
N ILE A 161 -7.95 -12.68 2.15
CA ILE A 161 -6.69 -13.43 2.15
C ILE A 161 -6.95 -14.87 1.76
N ASP A 162 -8.00 -15.45 2.32
CA ASP A 162 -8.51 -16.79 2.09
C ASP A 162 -9.99 -16.87 2.51
N GLU A 163 -10.58 -18.06 2.50
CA GLU A 163 -11.99 -18.32 2.89
C GLU A 163 -12.35 -17.86 4.31
N ASN A 164 -11.38 -17.77 5.21
CA ASN A 164 -11.59 -17.52 6.64
C ASN A 164 -11.02 -16.17 7.07
N ASN A 165 -10.26 -15.47 6.24
CA ASN A 165 -9.51 -14.30 6.66
C ASN A 165 -9.64 -13.14 5.68
N VAL A 166 -9.88 -11.94 6.21
CA VAL A 166 -9.98 -10.70 5.44
C VAL A 166 -9.06 -9.63 5.98
N LEU A 167 -8.56 -8.78 5.08
CA LEU A 167 -7.87 -7.54 5.40
C LEU A 167 -8.89 -6.44 5.69
N ILE A 168 -8.70 -5.76 6.81
CA ILE A 168 -9.46 -4.56 7.18
C ILE A 168 -8.51 -3.44 7.59
N TYR A 169 -8.97 -2.22 7.41
CA TYR A 169 -8.42 -1.08 8.14
C TYR A 169 -9.01 -1.02 9.54
N SER A 170 -8.22 -0.57 10.52
CA SER A 170 -8.75 -0.19 11.82
C SER A 170 -7.90 0.84 12.55
N THR A 171 -8.53 1.61 13.45
CA THR A 171 -7.86 2.58 14.34
C THR A 171 -7.43 1.97 15.69
N ARG A 172 -7.58 0.66 15.87
CA ARG A 172 -7.23 -0.09 17.10
C ARG A 172 -5.81 0.11 17.61
N ALA A 173 -4.89 0.55 16.74
CA ALA A 173 -3.48 0.79 17.07
C ALA A 173 -3.12 2.28 17.20
N GLY A 174 -4.10 3.16 17.40
CA GLY A 174 -3.91 4.62 17.52
C GLY A 174 -3.83 5.36 16.19
N GLY A 175 -3.15 4.78 15.19
CA GLY A 175 -3.23 5.18 13.78
C GLY A 175 -4.13 4.27 12.95
N VAL A 176 -4.32 4.60 11.67
CA VAL A 176 -5.06 3.72 10.73
C VAL A 176 -4.12 2.65 10.21
N ASN A 177 -4.38 1.41 10.57
CA ASN A 177 -3.50 0.27 10.27
C ASN A 177 -4.26 -0.88 9.62
N LEU A 178 -3.52 -1.82 9.04
CA LEU A 178 -4.06 -3.06 8.49
C LEU A 178 -4.13 -4.14 9.57
N PHE A 179 -5.22 -4.90 9.52
CA PHE A 179 -5.47 -6.04 10.38
C PHE A 179 -6.01 -7.20 9.56
N ARG A 180 -5.71 -8.42 10.00
CA ARG A 180 -6.37 -9.64 9.54
C ARG A 180 -7.50 -9.97 10.49
N LEU A 181 -8.72 -9.96 10.01
CA LEU A 181 -9.90 -10.44 10.72
C LEU A 181 -10.19 -11.88 10.31
N ASN A 182 -10.29 -12.78 11.29
CA ASN A 182 -10.76 -14.14 11.07
C ASN A 182 -12.29 -14.18 11.12
N LEU A 183 -12.92 -14.65 10.05
CA LEU A 183 -14.38 -14.67 9.89
C LEU A 183 -15.06 -15.75 10.76
N ILE A 184 -14.33 -16.78 11.14
CA ILE A 184 -14.84 -17.92 11.92
C ILE A 184 -14.93 -17.55 13.40
N ASP A 185 -13.80 -17.27 14.04
CA ASP A 185 -13.72 -16.98 15.48
C ASP A 185 -13.83 -15.48 15.82
N GLY A 186 -13.67 -14.60 14.83
CA GLY A 186 -13.72 -13.15 15.00
C GLY A 186 -12.43 -12.54 15.58
N THR A 187 -11.36 -13.33 15.72
CA THR A 187 -10.06 -12.81 16.18
C THR A 187 -9.50 -11.81 15.16
N ILE A 188 -8.91 -10.73 15.68
CA ILE A 188 -8.33 -9.65 14.86
C ILE A 188 -6.83 -9.63 15.14
N THR A 189 -6.00 -9.72 14.10
CA THR A 189 -4.53 -9.71 14.21
C THR A 189 -3.95 -8.45 13.55
N GLN A 190 -3.13 -7.67 14.26
CA GLN A 190 -2.48 -6.48 13.71
C GLN A 190 -1.41 -6.85 12.70
N LEU A 191 -1.43 -6.22 11.53
CA LEU A 191 -0.48 -6.47 10.44
C LEU A 191 0.51 -5.32 10.22
N THR A 192 0.14 -4.08 10.56
CA THR A 192 1.00 -2.90 10.48
C THR A 192 0.89 -2.08 11.77
N ASN A 193 1.93 -1.31 12.11
CA ASN A 193 1.95 -0.47 13.32
C ASN A 193 2.49 0.93 13.05
N HIS A 194 1.70 1.74 12.35
CA HIS A 194 1.99 3.13 12.03
C HIS A 194 1.18 4.07 12.92
N THR A 195 1.81 5.15 13.36
CA THR A 195 1.13 6.26 14.06
C THR A 195 0.30 7.12 13.12
N GLY A 196 0.69 7.15 11.83
CA GLY A 196 -0.03 7.83 10.76
C GLY A 196 -1.20 7.01 10.18
N ARG A 197 -1.48 7.22 8.90
CA ARG A 197 -2.52 6.50 8.16
C ARG A 197 -1.90 5.63 7.10
N VAL A 198 -2.15 4.32 7.19
CA VAL A 198 -2.05 3.44 6.03
C VAL A 198 -3.11 3.89 5.01
N GLY A 199 -2.63 4.43 3.90
CA GLY A 199 -3.41 5.02 2.82
C GLY A 199 -3.83 3.97 1.79
N THR A 200 -3.48 4.22 0.53
CA THR A 200 -3.80 3.32 -0.58
C THR A 200 -3.19 1.94 -0.35
N VAL A 201 -3.93 0.88 -0.69
CA VAL A 201 -3.52 -0.52 -0.55
C VAL A 201 -3.70 -1.26 -1.87
N TRP A 202 -2.77 -2.15 -2.18
CA TRP A 202 -2.87 -3.11 -3.27
C TRP A 202 -2.55 -4.52 -2.76
N HIS A 203 -3.53 -5.42 -2.78
CA HIS A 203 -3.40 -6.77 -2.23
C HIS A 203 -3.35 -7.81 -3.35
N LEU A 204 -2.37 -8.72 -3.29
CA LEU A 204 -2.25 -9.85 -4.20
C LEU A 204 -2.22 -11.17 -3.39
N PRO A 205 -3.39 -11.82 -3.19
CA PRO A 205 -3.48 -13.04 -2.39
C PRO A 205 -2.54 -14.16 -2.86
N LYS A 206 -2.39 -14.33 -4.18
CA LYS A 206 -1.50 -15.33 -4.80
C LYS A 206 -0.03 -15.18 -4.42
N LEU A 207 0.40 -13.97 -4.04
CA LEU A 207 1.77 -13.69 -3.61
C LEU A 207 1.91 -13.61 -2.11
N HIS A 208 0.80 -13.74 -1.37
CA HIS A 208 0.72 -13.54 0.07
C HIS A 208 1.23 -12.17 0.54
N LYS A 209 1.02 -11.15 -0.30
CA LYS A 209 1.58 -9.82 -0.13
C LYS A 209 0.55 -8.73 -0.27
N VAL A 210 0.72 -7.70 0.55
CA VAL A 210 0.00 -6.44 0.46
C VAL A 210 1.00 -5.30 0.35
N TRP A 211 0.79 -4.42 -0.61
CA TRP A 211 1.51 -3.16 -0.72
C TRP A 211 0.63 -2.05 -0.18
N TYR A 212 1.22 -1.11 0.54
CA TYR A 212 0.46 -0.02 1.13
C TYR A 212 1.28 1.25 1.23
N GLU A 213 0.59 2.38 1.17
CA GLU A 213 1.20 3.70 1.30
C GLU A 213 1.13 4.19 2.75
N VAL A 214 2.22 4.77 3.25
CA VAL A 214 2.24 5.55 4.47
C VAL A 214 3.30 6.64 4.34
N ASP A 215 2.97 7.88 4.71
CA ASP A 215 3.88 9.03 4.68
C ASP A 215 4.66 9.19 3.34
N ASN A 216 3.96 9.00 2.22
CA ASN A 216 4.52 9.07 0.85
C ASN A 216 5.62 8.04 0.55
N THR A 217 5.61 6.91 1.27
CA THR A 217 6.42 5.73 1.00
C THR A 217 5.51 4.54 0.71
N ILE A 218 5.98 3.62 -0.13
CA ILE A 218 5.28 2.36 -0.41
C ILE A 218 6.00 1.24 0.32
N HIS A 219 5.24 0.54 1.14
CA HIS A 219 5.65 -0.64 1.85
C HIS A 219 5.14 -1.90 1.17
N GLU A 220 5.85 -3.01 1.33
CA GLU A 220 5.41 -4.36 1.01
C GLU A 220 5.42 -5.19 2.30
N LEU A 221 4.27 -5.77 2.65
CA LEU A 221 4.12 -6.72 3.75
C LEU A 221 3.79 -8.10 3.19
N ASN A 222 4.61 -9.10 3.54
CA ASN A 222 4.26 -10.51 3.42
C ASN A 222 3.57 -10.97 4.72
N TYR A 223 2.29 -11.29 4.66
CA TYR A 223 1.50 -11.64 5.85
C TYR A 223 1.62 -13.11 6.29
N LEU A 224 2.42 -13.94 5.58
CA LEU A 224 2.82 -15.25 6.08
C LEU A 224 4.07 -15.16 6.95
N THR A 225 5.07 -14.38 6.52
CA THR A 225 6.34 -14.22 7.24
C THR A 225 6.34 -13.04 8.21
N MET A 226 5.34 -12.16 8.10
CA MET A 226 5.28 -10.84 8.74
C MET A 226 6.45 -9.93 8.36
N GLU A 227 7.16 -10.23 7.26
CA GLU A 227 8.21 -9.37 6.75
C GLU A 227 7.57 -8.16 6.08
N ASN A 228 7.93 -6.98 6.56
CA ASN A 228 7.44 -5.71 6.06
C ASN A 228 8.64 -4.84 5.72
N ARG A 229 8.56 -4.10 4.62
CA ARG A 229 9.68 -3.31 4.12
C ARG A 229 9.22 -2.13 3.28
N ILE A 230 9.97 -1.05 3.33
CA ILE A 230 9.86 0.03 2.36
C ILE A 230 10.42 -0.49 1.03
N VAL A 231 9.60 -0.50 -0.02
CA VAL A 231 10.01 -0.90 -1.38
C VAL A 231 10.14 0.29 -2.33
N PHE A 232 9.56 1.44 -1.98
CA PHE A 232 9.72 2.66 -2.74
C PHE A 232 9.58 3.88 -1.84
N SER A 233 10.48 4.85 -2.00
CA SER A 233 10.45 6.14 -1.32
C SER A 233 11.13 7.18 -2.19
N ASP A 234 10.43 8.28 -2.47
CA ASP A 234 11.01 9.45 -3.13
C ASP A 234 10.37 10.72 -2.57
N ASN A 235 11.15 11.47 -1.78
CA ASN A 235 10.69 12.69 -1.12
C ASN A 235 10.46 13.87 -2.07
N LYS A 236 10.79 13.73 -3.36
CA LYS A 236 10.57 14.76 -4.39
C LYS A 236 9.27 14.57 -5.16
N ILE A 237 8.60 13.44 -4.97
CA ILE A 237 7.45 13.03 -5.75
C ILE A 237 6.24 12.87 -4.83
N ASP A 238 5.10 13.42 -5.25
CA ASP A 238 3.80 13.15 -4.63
C ASP A 238 3.13 11.97 -5.35
N ILE A 239 3.04 10.81 -4.70
CA ILE A 239 2.35 9.64 -5.24
C ILE A 239 0.84 9.87 -5.15
N ARG A 240 0.16 9.94 -6.31
CA ARG A 240 -1.29 10.21 -6.34
C ARG A 240 -2.15 8.94 -6.25
N SER A 241 -1.62 7.83 -6.75
CA SER A 241 -2.23 6.50 -6.81
C SER A 241 -1.16 5.52 -7.25
N PHE A 242 -1.24 4.28 -6.77
CA PHE A 242 -0.34 3.21 -7.19
C PHE A 242 -1.08 1.87 -7.37
N THR A 243 -0.43 0.96 -8.09
CA THR A 243 -0.85 -0.44 -8.27
C THR A 243 0.39 -1.30 -8.47
N VAL A 244 0.28 -2.62 -8.29
CA VAL A 244 1.37 -3.58 -8.53
C VAL A 244 0.90 -4.65 -9.52
N THR A 245 1.74 -4.97 -10.50
CA THR A 245 1.42 -6.02 -11.50
C THR A 245 1.19 -7.37 -10.83
N CYS A 246 0.33 -8.21 -11.42
CA CYS A 246 -0.08 -9.48 -10.81
C CYS A 246 1.07 -10.49 -10.60
N ASP A 247 2.22 -10.27 -11.24
CA ASP A 247 3.47 -11.02 -11.05
C ASP A 247 4.37 -10.43 -9.94
N GLY A 248 3.98 -9.31 -9.33
CA GLY A 248 4.74 -8.62 -8.28
C GLY A 248 6.01 -7.93 -8.77
N LYS A 249 6.19 -7.74 -10.09
CA LYS A 249 7.44 -7.22 -10.66
C LYS A 249 7.50 -5.70 -10.71
N TYR A 250 6.39 -5.06 -11.05
CA TYR A 250 6.35 -3.62 -11.27
C TYR A 250 5.38 -2.94 -10.31
N LEU A 251 5.89 -1.93 -9.60
CA LEU A 251 5.08 -0.90 -8.97
C LEU A 251 4.80 0.18 -10.02
N LEU A 252 3.54 0.50 -10.25
CA LEU A 252 3.14 1.62 -11.09
C LEU A 252 2.51 2.70 -10.23
N TYR A 253 2.88 3.95 -10.47
CA TYR A 253 2.37 5.07 -9.69
C TYR A 253 2.21 6.30 -10.57
N SER A 254 1.16 7.08 -10.30
CA SER A 254 0.93 8.36 -10.96
C SER A 254 1.51 9.51 -10.16
N ILE A 255 2.12 10.47 -10.86
CA ILE A 255 2.77 11.64 -10.28
C ILE A 255 2.19 12.93 -10.86
N ASN A 256 2.27 14.03 -10.12
CA ASN A 256 2.20 15.38 -10.68
C ASN A 256 3.62 15.96 -10.75
N LYS A 257 4.11 16.25 -11.95
CA LYS A 257 5.47 16.75 -12.16
C LYS A 257 5.65 18.23 -11.85
N ASN A 258 4.56 18.97 -11.75
CA ASN A 258 4.59 20.38 -11.35
C ASN A 258 3.61 20.64 -10.21
N PRO A 259 3.94 20.16 -8.99
CA PRO A 259 3.06 20.33 -7.83
C PRO A 259 2.95 21.80 -7.37
N GLY A 260 3.85 22.68 -7.82
CA GLY A 260 3.81 24.11 -7.50
C GLY A 260 3.10 24.94 -8.57
N TYR A 261 1.91 25.50 -8.28
CA TYR A 261 1.78 26.93 -7.91
C TYR A 261 0.32 27.45 -7.84
N THR A 262 0.07 28.25 -6.78
CA THR A 262 -0.90 29.37 -6.60
C THR A 262 -2.41 29.17 -6.68
N THR A 263 -3.11 30.16 -6.13
CA THR A 263 -4.55 30.29 -5.87
C THR A 263 -5.48 30.11 -7.07
N GLU A 264 -4.97 29.83 -8.27
CA GLU A 264 -5.76 29.74 -9.51
C GLU A 264 -5.34 28.56 -10.41
N HIS A 265 -5.29 27.34 -9.84
CA HIS A 265 -5.22 26.04 -10.54
C HIS A 265 -3.82 25.50 -10.90
N SER A 266 -3.40 24.37 -10.28
CA SER A 266 -2.33 23.50 -10.80
C SER A 266 -2.94 22.40 -11.69
N THR A 267 -2.49 22.31 -12.94
CA THR A 267 -3.05 21.48 -14.03
C THR A 267 -2.04 20.46 -14.59
N GLY A 268 -1.22 19.87 -13.73
CA GLY A 268 -0.19 18.89 -14.13
C GLY A 268 1.11 19.55 -14.63
N PRO A 269 1.92 18.85 -15.45
CA PRO A 269 1.58 17.60 -16.11
C PRO A 269 1.59 16.37 -15.19
N TYR A 270 0.67 15.45 -15.44
CA TYR A 270 0.59 14.15 -14.79
C TYR A 270 1.17 13.05 -15.70
N ALA A 271 1.79 12.06 -15.09
CA ALA A 271 2.31 10.89 -15.80
C ALA A 271 2.23 9.64 -14.93
N ILE A 272 2.28 8.47 -15.56
CA ILE A 272 2.47 7.18 -14.88
C ILE A 272 3.93 6.76 -15.02
N MET A 273 4.53 6.44 -13.88
CA MET A 273 5.85 5.88 -13.74
C MET A 273 5.74 4.39 -13.45
N ARG A 274 6.63 3.61 -14.03
CA ARG A 274 6.88 2.21 -13.70
C ARG A 274 8.20 2.12 -12.94
N TYR A 275 8.15 1.50 -11.77
CA TYR A 275 9.31 1.13 -10.97
C TYR A 275 9.48 -0.40 -10.98
N ASN A 276 10.66 -0.88 -11.34
CA ASN A 276 11.02 -2.29 -11.24
C ASN A 276 11.47 -2.61 -9.82
N LEU A 277 10.70 -3.43 -9.11
CA LEU A 277 10.94 -3.76 -7.70
C LEU A 277 12.24 -4.53 -7.44
N SER A 278 12.84 -5.13 -8.48
CA SER A 278 14.13 -5.85 -8.37
C SER A 278 15.35 -5.04 -8.79
N SER A 279 15.24 -4.20 -9.82
CA SER A 279 16.38 -3.49 -10.40
C SER A 279 16.42 -2.00 -10.05
N SER A 280 15.39 -1.50 -9.36
CA SER A 280 15.18 -0.09 -9.08
C SER A 280 15.07 0.80 -10.31
N GLU A 281 14.87 0.23 -11.50
CA GLU A 281 14.70 0.99 -12.74
C GLU A 281 13.37 1.75 -12.72
N ILE A 282 13.42 3.06 -12.95
CA ILE A 282 12.25 3.91 -13.15
C ILE A 282 12.12 4.25 -14.63
N LYS A 283 10.91 4.07 -15.17
CA LYS A 283 10.56 4.48 -16.54
C LYS A 283 9.20 5.15 -16.57
N GLN A 284 9.10 6.31 -17.20
CA GLN A 284 7.80 6.89 -17.54
C GLN A 284 7.15 6.10 -18.68
N ILE A 285 5.88 5.72 -18.53
CA ILE A 285 5.17 4.85 -19.48
C ILE A 285 3.97 5.52 -20.17
N THR A 286 3.63 6.76 -19.78
CA THR A 286 2.63 7.58 -20.47
C THR A 286 3.25 8.87 -20.99
N PRO A 287 2.62 9.56 -21.96
CA PRO A 287 2.87 10.98 -22.16
C PRO A 287 2.60 11.80 -20.91
N ASP A 288 3.03 13.05 -20.94
CA ASP A 288 2.63 14.07 -19.98
C ASP A 288 1.20 14.53 -20.30
N TYR A 289 0.26 14.21 -19.41
CA TYR A 289 -1.14 14.57 -19.55
C TYR A 289 -1.48 15.84 -18.75
N GLY A 290 -2.34 16.69 -19.30
CA GLY A 290 -2.87 17.87 -18.62
C GLY A 290 -4.02 17.57 -17.65
N PHE A 291 -4.25 16.29 -17.33
CA PHE A 291 -5.33 15.87 -16.46
C PHE A 291 -4.84 14.97 -15.32
N THR A 292 -5.56 15.02 -14.19
CA THR A 292 -5.22 14.20 -13.03
C THR A 292 -5.40 12.72 -13.33
N ILE A 293 -4.32 11.96 -13.17
CA ILE A 293 -4.31 10.51 -13.24
C ILE A 293 -4.45 9.97 -11.83
N ASN A 294 -5.40 9.05 -11.63
CA ASN A 294 -5.59 8.33 -10.37
C ASN A 294 -6.23 6.95 -10.65
N HIS A 295 -6.58 6.20 -9.61
CA HIS A 295 -7.30 4.93 -9.67
C HIS A 295 -6.62 3.92 -10.61
N LEU A 296 -5.29 3.80 -10.49
CA LEU A 296 -4.51 2.81 -11.22
C LEU A 296 -4.94 1.40 -10.77
N GLN A 297 -5.14 0.51 -11.73
CA GLN A 297 -5.46 -0.89 -11.47
C GLN A 297 -4.72 -1.78 -12.47
N ALA A 298 -3.72 -2.52 -12.00
CA ALA A 298 -3.10 -3.56 -12.79
C ALA A 298 -4.10 -4.68 -13.07
N SER A 299 -4.01 -5.29 -14.26
CA SER A 299 -4.80 -6.48 -14.56
C SER A 299 -4.47 -7.60 -13.57
N PRO A 300 -5.48 -8.35 -13.08
CA PRO A 300 -5.26 -9.44 -12.13
C PRO A 300 -4.60 -10.67 -12.79
N THR A 301 -4.54 -10.73 -14.13
CA THR A 301 -4.03 -11.89 -14.87
C THR A 301 -3.01 -11.56 -15.96
N ASP A 302 -2.95 -10.31 -16.43
CA ASP A 302 -1.96 -9.86 -17.43
C ASP A 302 -1.02 -8.80 -16.83
N PRO A 303 0.25 -9.13 -16.53
CA PRO A 303 1.18 -8.20 -15.91
C PRO A 303 1.60 -7.06 -16.85
N SER A 304 1.19 -7.09 -18.13
CA SER A 304 1.53 -6.09 -19.11
C SER A 304 0.51 -4.95 -19.24
N ILE A 305 -0.65 -5.05 -18.59
CA ILE A 305 -1.77 -4.11 -18.75
C ILE A 305 -2.17 -3.46 -17.43
N VAL A 306 -2.36 -2.15 -17.48
CA VAL A 306 -2.88 -1.33 -16.36
C VAL A 306 -3.97 -0.42 -16.89
N ILE A 307 -5.10 -0.35 -16.18
CA ILE A 307 -6.11 0.69 -16.39
C ILE A 307 -5.93 1.81 -15.38
N TYR A 308 -6.38 3.00 -15.72
CA TYR A 308 -6.35 4.17 -14.86
C TYR A 308 -7.49 5.13 -15.19
N ALA A 309 -7.75 6.07 -14.29
CA ALA A 309 -8.81 7.04 -14.44
C ALA A 309 -8.25 8.45 -14.66
N TRP A 310 -8.83 9.14 -15.65
CA TRP A 310 -8.88 10.60 -15.63
C TRP A 310 -9.88 11.02 -14.55
N GLN A 311 -9.38 11.65 -13.48
CA GLN A 311 -10.19 12.30 -12.46
C GLN A 311 -10.12 13.83 -12.54
N HIS A 312 -11.15 14.51 -12.05
CA HIS A 312 -11.18 15.98 -11.99
C HIS A 312 -11.63 16.45 -10.61
N GLN A 313 -11.07 17.55 -10.10
CA GLN A 313 -11.55 18.15 -8.86
C GLN A 313 -12.83 18.94 -9.17
N TYR A 314 -13.95 18.52 -8.59
CA TYR A 314 -15.28 18.99 -8.97
C TYR A 314 -15.50 20.50 -8.78
N ARG A 315 -14.87 21.10 -7.76
CA ARG A 315 -15.01 22.53 -7.40
C ARG A 315 -13.74 23.06 -6.75
N GLU A 316 -13.49 24.34 -6.97
CA GLU A 316 -12.51 25.12 -6.22
C GLU A 316 -12.80 25.05 -4.71
N GLY A 317 -11.78 24.71 -3.90
CA GLY A 317 -11.92 24.55 -2.44
C GLY A 317 -12.77 23.36 -1.97
N GLY A 318 -13.33 22.57 -2.90
CA GLY A 318 -14.09 21.37 -2.57
C GLY A 318 -13.19 20.18 -2.24
N SER A 319 -13.56 19.41 -1.22
CA SER A 319 -12.95 18.10 -0.94
C SER A 319 -13.38 17.08 -2.00
N GLY A 320 -12.40 16.39 -2.60
CA GLY A 320 -12.62 15.20 -3.43
C GLY A 320 -12.43 15.40 -4.94
N THR A 321 -11.90 14.38 -5.59
CA THR A 321 -11.87 14.21 -7.04
C THR A 321 -13.10 13.41 -7.49
N VAL A 322 -13.73 13.82 -8.59
CA VAL A 322 -14.92 13.18 -9.16
C VAL A 322 -14.62 12.60 -10.55
N GLY A 323 -15.42 11.61 -10.95
CA GLY A 323 -15.36 10.95 -12.26
C GLY A 323 -16.11 11.63 -13.40
N ASN A 324 -16.58 12.87 -13.22
CA ASN A 324 -17.29 13.61 -14.26
C ASN A 324 -16.32 14.18 -15.30
N THR A 325 -15.67 13.31 -16.05
CA THR A 325 -14.68 13.68 -17.07
C THR A 325 -15.18 13.27 -18.46
N PRO A 326 -14.73 13.96 -19.53
CA PRO A 326 -15.14 13.64 -20.90
C PRO A 326 -14.77 12.23 -21.32
N ILE A 327 -13.67 11.67 -20.80
CA ILE A 327 -13.27 10.26 -21.00
C ILE A 327 -12.59 9.76 -19.74
N ARG A 328 -13.30 8.99 -18.92
CA ARG A 328 -12.78 8.57 -17.62
C ARG A 328 -11.76 7.44 -17.69
N ILE A 329 -12.09 6.33 -18.36
CA ILE A 329 -11.33 5.08 -18.25
C ILE A 329 -10.28 5.02 -19.36
N TRP A 330 -9.03 4.80 -18.98
CA TRP A 330 -7.88 4.67 -19.86
C TRP A 330 -7.10 3.41 -19.55
N TRP A 331 -6.27 2.98 -20.49
CA TRP A 331 -5.35 1.85 -20.30
C TRP A 331 -3.96 2.18 -20.85
N VAL A 332 -2.95 1.48 -20.34
CA VAL A 332 -1.57 1.58 -20.81
C VAL A 332 -0.87 0.23 -20.66
N ASN A 333 -0.01 -0.08 -21.63
CA ASN A 333 0.92 -1.19 -21.51
C ASN A 333 2.10 -0.79 -20.60
N VAL A 334 2.54 -1.67 -19.71
CA VAL A 334 3.62 -1.38 -18.75
C VAL A 334 4.96 -1.03 -19.39
N ASN A 335 5.17 -1.25 -20.68
CA ASN A 335 6.38 -0.81 -21.39
C ASN A 335 6.24 0.57 -22.06
N GLY A 336 5.05 1.17 -22.02
CA GLY A 336 4.70 2.44 -22.65
C GLY A 336 4.60 2.36 -24.17
N VAL A 337 4.39 1.16 -24.73
CA VAL A 337 4.33 0.94 -26.19
C VAL A 337 2.95 1.20 -26.79
N SER A 338 1.91 1.13 -25.95
CA SER A 338 0.51 1.32 -26.36
C SER A 338 -0.33 1.74 -25.16
N GLY A 339 -1.43 2.42 -25.43
CA GLY A 339 -2.38 2.88 -24.42
C GLY A 339 -3.34 3.90 -25.02
N GLY A 340 -4.35 4.28 -24.25
CA GLY A 340 -5.35 5.23 -24.71
C GLY A 340 -6.66 5.15 -23.94
N PRO A 341 -7.68 5.90 -24.38
CA PRO A 341 -9.01 5.80 -23.80
C PRO A 341 -9.58 4.41 -24.07
N VAL A 342 -10.25 3.82 -23.08
CA VAL A 342 -10.88 2.50 -23.24
C VAL A 342 -12.07 2.61 -24.20
N ILE A 343 -13.08 3.42 -23.87
CA ILE A 343 -14.24 3.62 -24.75
C ILE A 343 -14.41 5.12 -25.03
N PRO A 344 -14.52 5.56 -26.29
CA PRO A 344 -14.96 6.90 -26.61
C PRO A 344 -16.29 7.22 -25.91
N GLN A 345 -16.33 8.31 -25.16
CA GLN A 345 -17.52 8.65 -24.39
C GLN A 345 -18.59 9.24 -25.31
N GLU A 346 -19.79 8.65 -25.27
CA GLU A 346 -20.95 9.22 -25.94
C GLU A 346 -21.34 10.56 -25.30
N PHE A 347 -21.97 11.44 -26.07
CA PHE A 347 -22.43 12.70 -25.53
C PHE A 347 -23.42 12.48 -24.36
N GLY A 348 -23.12 13.08 -23.21
CA GLY A 348 -23.97 13.02 -22.02
C GLY A 348 -23.76 11.81 -21.11
N ILE A 349 -23.21 10.70 -21.61
CA ILE A 349 -22.92 9.52 -20.78
C ILE A 349 -21.67 9.77 -19.94
N HIS A 350 -21.69 9.40 -18.67
CA HIS A 350 -20.54 9.43 -17.76
C HIS A 350 -20.32 8.01 -17.25
N ARG A 351 -19.10 7.48 -17.44
CA ARG A 351 -18.69 6.18 -16.89
C ARG A 351 -17.92 6.38 -15.59
N THR A 352 -18.10 5.50 -14.61
CA THR A 352 -17.47 5.54 -13.28
C THR A 352 -17.44 4.14 -12.66
N HIS A 353 -16.84 4.00 -11.48
CA HIS A 353 -16.81 2.76 -10.69
C HIS A 353 -16.24 1.58 -11.49
N GLU A 354 -15.20 1.84 -12.26
CA GLU A 354 -14.51 0.83 -13.06
C GLU A 354 -13.71 -0.15 -12.21
N PHE A 355 -13.76 -1.43 -12.57
CA PHE A 355 -13.06 -2.52 -11.89
C PHE A 355 -12.73 -3.64 -12.86
N TRP A 356 -11.69 -4.41 -12.59
CA TRP A 356 -11.42 -5.66 -13.31
C TRP A 356 -12.35 -6.79 -12.87
N PHE A 357 -12.81 -7.61 -13.81
CA PHE A 357 -13.33 -8.92 -13.47
C PHE A 357 -12.21 -9.78 -12.88
N TYR A 358 -12.55 -10.76 -12.04
CA TYR A 358 -11.58 -11.57 -11.30
C TYR A 358 -10.62 -12.36 -12.22
N ASP A 359 -11.08 -12.74 -13.42
CA ASP A 359 -10.27 -13.43 -14.42
C ASP A 359 -9.46 -12.48 -15.32
N GLY A 360 -9.62 -11.16 -15.15
CA GLY A 360 -8.96 -10.12 -15.95
C GLY A 360 -9.41 -10.07 -17.41
N SER A 361 -10.44 -10.82 -17.80
CA SER A 361 -10.93 -10.86 -19.18
C SER A 361 -11.56 -9.54 -19.62
N ARG A 362 -12.15 -8.81 -18.65
CA ARG A 362 -12.96 -7.62 -18.87
C ARG A 362 -12.82 -6.62 -17.74
N ILE A 363 -13.19 -5.39 -18.07
CA ILE A 363 -13.45 -4.31 -17.12
C ILE A 363 -14.96 -4.16 -16.99
N GLY A 364 -15.46 -4.09 -15.77
CA GLY A 364 -16.80 -3.62 -15.46
C GLY A 364 -16.81 -2.12 -15.17
N TYR A 365 -17.92 -1.45 -15.41
CA TYR A 365 -18.14 -0.06 -15.04
C TYR A 365 -19.62 0.27 -14.90
N SER A 366 -19.90 1.33 -14.16
CA SER A 366 -21.20 1.98 -14.05
C SER A 366 -21.28 3.14 -15.04
N ALA A 367 -22.44 3.36 -15.66
CA ALA A 367 -22.64 4.50 -16.57
C ALA A 367 -23.96 5.23 -16.32
N ARG A 368 -23.96 6.55 -16.47
CA ARG A 368 -25.14 7.39 -16.28
C ARG A 368 -25.14 8.56 -17.25
N TYR A 369 -26.28 8.83 -17.88
CA TYR A 369 -26.45 10.08 -18.63
C TYR A 369 -26.72 11.23 -17.66
N MET A 370 -25.80 12.19 -17.61
CA MET A 370 -25.87 13.33 -16.68
C MET A 370 -26.61 14.52 -17.28
N PHE A 371 -26.62 14.64 -18.60
CA PHE A 371 -27.29 15.68 -19.38
C PHE A 371 -27.67 15.14 -20.76
N GLY A 372 -28.40 15.95 -21.55
CA GLY A 372 -28.92 15.55 -22.86
C GLY A 372 -30.27 14.82 -22.77
N PRO A 373 -30.79 14.33 -23.92
CA PRO A 373 -32.11 13.71 -24.02
C PRO A 373 -32.30 12.47 -23.13
N ASP A 374 -31.22 11.72 -22.91
CA ASP A 374 -31.22 10.48 -22.13
C ASP A 374 -30.92 10.68 -20.64
N LYS A 375 -30.87 11.93 -20.17
CA LYS A 375 -30.54 12.28 -18.79
C LYS A 375 -31.33 11.43 -17.79
N GLY A 376 -30.61 10.79 -16.87
CA GLY A 376 -31.17 9.94 -15.82
C GLY A 376 -31.13 8.45 -16.12
N LYS A 377 -31.00 8.05 -17.39
CA LYS A 377 -30.76 6.65 -17.76
C LYS A 377 -29.42 6.17 -17.21
N GLN A 378 -29.42 4.95 -16.68
CA GLN A 378 -28.31 4.37 -15.94
C GLN A 378 -28.07 2.94 -16.40
N PHE A 379 -26.81 2.53 -16.41
CA PHE A 379 -26.38 1.27 -16.99
C PHE A 379 -25.25 0.65 -16.17
N LEU A 380 -25.20 -0.67 -16.23
CA LEU A 380 -23.99 -1.43 -15.96
C LEU A 380 -23.42 -1.85 -17.31
N GLY A 381 -22.10 -1.74 -17.44
CA GLY A 381 -21.42 -2.00 -18.69
C GLY A 381 -20.12 -2.74 -18.49
N SER A 382 -19.69 -3.40 -19.55
CA SER A 382 -18.41 -4.09 -19.53
C SER A 382 -17.82 -4.19 -20.93
N CYS A 383 -16.49 -4.16 -20.98
CA CYS A 383 -15.69 -4.22 -22.20
C CYS A 383 -14.35 -4.91 -21.92
N LYS A 384 -13.58 -5.21 -22.95
CA LYS A 384 -12.16 -5.53 -22.80
C LYS A 384 -11.35 -4.28 -22.45
N TYR A 385 -10.12 -4.46 -21.98
CA TYR A 385 -9.25 -3.35 -21.56
C TYR A 385 -8.98 -2.31 -22.65
N ASP A 386 -9.06 -2.70 -23.92
CA ASP A 386 -8.89 -1.83 -25.08
C ASP A 386 -10.21 -1.24 -25.59
N GLY A 387 -11.31 -1.47 -24.87
CA GLY A 387 -12.66 -1.02 -25.20
C GLY A 387 -13.40 -1.88 -26.20
N SER A 388 -12.76 -2.90 -26.77
CA SER A 388 -13.45 -3.81 -27.68
C SER A 388 -14.49 -4.67 -26.92
N ASP A 389 -15.44 -5.23 -27.67
CA ASP A 389 -16.52 -6.06 -27.12
C ASP A 389 -17.33 -5.34 -26.02
N ASN A 390 -17.57 -4.04 -26.21
CA ASN A 390 -18.30 -3.24 -25.25
C ASN A 390 -19.82 -3.50 -25.30
N PHE A 391 -20.43 -3.73 -24.14
CA PHE A 391 -21.88 -3.72 -23.98
C PHE A 391 -22.31 -2.92 -22.75
N MET A 392 -23.58 -2.54 -22.73
CA MET A 392 -24.25 -1.94 -21.57
C MET A 392 -25.67 -2.50 -21.47
N PHE A 393 -26.15 -2.72 -20.26
CA PHE A 393 -27.57 -3.03 -19.98
C PHE A 393 -28.12 -2.04 -18.96
N GLU A 394 -29.40 -1.69 -19.11
CA GLU A 394 -30.04 -0.69 -18.25
C GLU A 394 -30.12 -1.20 -16.82
N ALA A 395 -29.69 -0.38 -15.87
CA ALA A 395 -29.70 -0.67 -14.46
C ALA A 395 -30.93 -0.02 -13.82
N PRO A 396 -31.79 -0.77 -13.12
CA PRO A 396 -33.04 -0.24 -12.55
C PRO A 396 -32.81 0.67 -11.34
N VAL A 397 -31.63 0.59 -10.71
CA VAL A 397 -31.20 1.43 -9.59
C VAL A 397 -29.89 2.11 -9.94
N GLY A 398 -29.61 3.24 -9.30
CA GLY A 398 -28.39 3.97 -9.57
C GLY A 398 -27.16 3.17 -9.15
N PRO A 399 -26.28 2.80 -10.10
CA PRO A 399 -25.20 1.88 -9.79
C PRO A 399 -24.10 2.61 -9.02
N ALA A 400 -23.95 2.26 -7.74
CA ALA A 400 -22.84 2.68 -6.88
C ALA A 400 -21.58 1.84 -7.16
N HIS A 401 -20.65 1.76 -6.20
CA HIS A 401 -19.60 0.74 -6.23
C HIS A 401 -20.25 -0.65 -6.26
N SER A 402 -20.03 -1.39 -7.35
CA SER A 402 -20.51 -2.75 -7.55
C SER A 402 -19.40 -3.56 -8.20
N GLN A 403 -19.51 -4.88 -8.10
CA GLN A 403 -18.62 -5.83 -8.78
C GLN A 403 -19.42 -7.02 -9.27
N VAL A 404 -18.86 -7.71 -10.26
CA VAL A 404 -19.32 -9.03 -10.67
C VAL A 404 -18.83 -10.06 -9.66
N PHE A 405 -19.66 -11.05 -9.34
CA PHE A 405 -19.29 -12.18 -8.49
C PHE A 405 -18.11 -12.97 -9.08
N THR A 406 -17.41 -13.74 -8.24
CA THR A 406 -16.23 -14.53 -8.65
C THR A 406 -16.53 -15.60 -9.72
N ASP A 407 -17.79 -15.92 -9.96
CA ASP A 407 -18.23 -16.80 -11.05
C ASP A 407 -18.28 -16.12 -12.43
N ASN A 408 -18.07 -14.81 -12.49
CA ASN A 408 -18.15 -13.96 -13.69
C ASN A 408 -19.51 -14.03 -14.42
N GLN A 409 -20.57 -14.47 -13.75
CA GLN A 409 -21.91 -14.64 -14.33
C GLN A 409 -22.94 -13.73 -13.66
N HIS A 410 -22.77 -13.41 -12.38
CA HIS A 410 -23.70 -12.58 -11.64
C HIS A 410 -23.11 -11.19 -11.38
N TRP A 411 -23.92 -10.16 -11.58
CA TRP A 411 -23.58 -8.78 -11.24
C TRP A 411 -24.39 -8.34 -10.03
#